data_AF-A0A359E3R3-F1
#
_entry.id   AF-A0A359E3R3-F1
#
_cell.length_a   1.000
_cell.length_b   1.000
_cell.length_c   1.000
_cell.angle_alpha   90.00
_cell.angle_beta   90.00
_cell.angle_gamma   90.00
#
_symmetry.space_group_name_H-M   'P 1'
#
loop_
_entity.id
_entity.type
_entity.pdbx_description
1 polymer ?
#
loop_
_entity_poly.entity_id
_entity_poly.type
_entity_poly.pdbx_seq_one_letter_code
_entity_poly.pdbx_strand_id
1 'polypeptide(L)'
;MPLITRIFLKTGLLYFIGALLVGVALQVDFLGIPNLVPLFWHMLMLGWITQIIFGVSLWMFPGRIKEESFQNQKWSWLTYILLNSGLILRLISEPMILQSEAYFWKVLLTISAVLQFVAVICYVIEIWPRVLSIKQRRKKKRANKLT
;
A
#
# COMPACT_ATOMS: atom_id res chain seq x y z
N MET A 1 -19.75 -1.31 -3.13
CA MET A 1 -18.33 -1.42 -2.74
C MET A 1 -17.53 -0.63 -3.76
N PRO A 2 -16.78 0.40 -3.34
CA PRO A 2 -16.05 1.26 -4.26
C PRO A 2 -15.14 0.50 -5.22
N LEU A 3 -14.93 1.04 -6.41
CA LEU A 3 -13.99 0.46 -7.37
C LEU A 3 -12.58 0.33 -6.75
N ILE A 4 -12.10 1.39 -6.09
CA ILE A 4 -10.77 1.40 -5.47
C ILE A 4 -10.62 0.28 -4.43
N THR A 5 -11.66 0.03 -3.63
CA THR A 5 -11.70 -1.08 -2.66
C THR A 5 -11.51 -2.41 -3.36
N ARG A 6 -12.25 -2.66 -4.45
CA ARG A 6 -12.15 -3.92 -5.21
C ARG A 6 -10.76 -4.10 -5.82
N ILE A 7 -10.16 -3.01 -6.29
CA ILE A 7 -8.80 -3.04 -6.86
C ILE A 7 -7.80 -3.42 -5.78
N PHE A 8 -7.80 -2.76 -4.61
CA PHE A 8 -6.94 -3.11 -3.47
C PHE A 8 -7.05 -4.59 -3.08
N LEU A 9 -8.27 -5.14 -3.05
CA LEU A 9 -8.44 -6.55 -2.71
C LEU A 9 -7.85 -7.48 -3.78
N LYS A 10 -8.15 -7.21 -5.06
CA LYS A 10 -7.64 -8.02 -6.17
C LYS A 10 -6.12 -7.97 -6.25
N THR A 11 -5.51 -6.79 -6.15
CA THR A 11 -4.05 -6.67 -6.15
C THR A 11 -3.43 -7.29 -4.91
N GLY A 12 -4.04 -7.14 -3.74
CA GLY A 12 -3.60 -7.83 -2.53
C GLY A 12 -3.53 -9.34 -2.70
N LEU A 13 -4.56 -9.95 -3.31
CA LEU A 13 -4.56 -11.38 -3.62
C LEU A 13 -3.50 -11.77 -4.66
N LEU A 14 -3.24 -10.93 -5.65
CA LEU A 14 -2.16 -11.18 -6.62
C LEU A 14 -0.78 -11.16 -5.94
N TYR A 15 -0.52 -10.20 -5.05
CA TYR A 15 0.71 -10.18 -4.25
C TYR A 15 0.80 -11.36 -3.29
N PHE A 16 -0.32 -11.84 -2.76
CA PHE A 16 -0.32 -13.05 -1.92
C PHE A 16 0.15 -14.27 -2.71
N ILE A 17 -0.42 -14.51 -3.90
CA ILE A 17 0.00 -15.59 -4.78
C ILE A 17 1.49 -15.43 -5.13
N GLY A 18 1.91 -14.22 -5.49
CA GLY A 18 3.32 -13.93 -5.77
C GLY A 18 4.25 -14.19 -4.58
N ALA A 19 3.86 -13.79 -3.37
CA ALA A 19 4.62 -14.04 -2.15
C ALA A 19 4.73 -15.55 -1.88
N LEU A 20 3.65 -16.33 -2.04
CA LEU A 20 3.71 -17.79 -1.88
C LEU A 20 4.63 -18.44 -2.91
N LEU A 21 4.62 -17.97 -4.17
CA LEU A 21 5.55 -18.45 -5.20
C LEU A 21 7.01 -18.17 -4.81
N VAL A 22 7.31 -16.97 -4.31
CA VAL A 22 8.64 -16.64 -3.77
C VAL A 22 8.97 -17.51 -2.56
N GLY A 23 7.99 -17.78 -1.69
CA GLY A 23 8.14 -18.66 -0.53
C GLY A 23 8.49 -20.10 -0.91
N VAL A 24 7.90 -20.62 -1.99
CA VAL A 24 8.28 -21.92 -2.57
C VAL A 24 9.68 -21.84 -3.18
N ALA A 25 9.98 -20.78 -3.94
CA ALA A 25 11.30 -20.58 -4.55
C ALA A 25 12.43 -20.55 -3.50
N LEU A 26 12.17 -20.04 -2.29
CA LEU A 26 13.11 -20.08 -1.16
C LEU A 26 13.45 -21.49 -0.67
N GLN A 27 12.59 -22.48 -0.92
CA GLN A 27 12.83 -23.88 -0.52
C GLN A 27 13.62 -24.67 -1.58
N VAL A 28 13.71 -24.15 -2.79
CA VAL A 28 14.41 -24.78 -3.91
C VAL A 28 15.53 -23.86 -4.38
N ASP A 29 16.75 -24.17 -3.94
CA ASP A 29 17.97 -23.40 -4.23
C ASP A 29 18.42 -23.46 -5.72
N PHE A 30 17.58 -24.04 -6.60
CA PHE A 30 17.90 -24.23 -8.01
C PHE A 30 18.01 -22.91 -8.80
N LEU A 31 17.31 -21.86 -8.37
CA LEU A 31 17.25 -20.59 -9.12
C LEU A 31 18.41 -19.64 -8.80
N GLY A 32 19.15 -19.86 -7.70
CA GLY A 32 20.30 -19.02 -7.31
C GLY A 32 19.98 -17.53 -7.14
N ILE A 33 18.70 -17.15 -6.95
CA ILE A 33 18.29 -15.75 -6.83
C ILE A 33 18.54 -15.33 -5.36
N PRO A 34 19.48 -14.42 -5.09
CA PRO A 34 19.76 -13.98 -3.74
C PRO A 34 18.69 -12.98 -3.26
N ASN A 35 18.67 -12.77 -1.95
CA ASN A 35 17.84 -11.76 -1.29
C ASN A 35 16.32 -11.90 -1.48
N LEU A 36 15.84 -13.14 -1.68
CA LEU A 36 14.40 -13.42 -1.80
C LEU A 36 13.64 -13.33 -0.47
N VAL A 37 14.31 -13.45 0.69
CA VAL A 37 13.65 -13.40 2.00
C VAL A 37 13.04 -12.02 2.29
N PRO A 38 13.77 -10.89 2.15
CA PRO A 38 13.16 -9.57 2.26
C PRO A 38 12.04 -9.35 1.25
N LEU A 39 12.24 -9.78 -0.01
CA LEU A 39 11.23 -9.65 -1.05
C LEU A 39 9.92 -10.38 -0.70
N PHE A 40 10.03 -11.62 -0.20
CA PHE A 40 8.90 -12.39 0.30
C PHE A 40 8.09 -11.60 1.34
N TRP A 41 8.77 -11.06 2.35
CA TRP A 41 8.12 -10.30 3.41
C TRP A 41 7.50 -8.99 2.91
N HIS A 42 8.13 -8.27 1.99
CA HIS A 42 7.54 -7.06 1.42
C HIS A 42 6.30 -7.38 0.57
N MET A 43 6.33 -8.44 -0.22
CA MET A 43 5.16 -8.88 -0.99
C MET A 43 4.02 -9.35 -0.07
N LEU A 44 4.34 -10.08 1.01
CA LEU A 44 3.34 -10.58 1.95
C LEU A 44 2.75 -9.46 2.81
N MET A 45 3.59 -8.64 3.43
CA MET A 45 3.16 -7.60 4.38
C MET A 45 2.56 -6.39 3.66
N LEU A 46 3.31 -5.77 2.75
CA LEU A 46 2.86 -4.53 2.09
C LEU A 46 2.03 -4.82 0.83
N GLY A 47 2.38 -5.89 0.10
CA GLY A 47 1.66 -6.29 -1.11
C GLY A 47 0.29 -6.88 -0.82
N TRP A 48 0.20 -7.85 0.11
CA TRP A 48 -1.06 -8.51 0.47
C TRP A 48 -1.74 -7.87 1.69
N ILE A 49 -1.19 -8.04 2.89
CA ILE A 49 -1.89 -7.72 4.14
C ILE A 49 -2.30 -6.24 4.20
N THR A 50 -1.38 -5.32 3.93
CA THR A 50 -1.66 -3.88 3.92
C THR A 50 -2.71 -3.51 2.88
N GLN A 51 -2.67 -4.08 1.67
CA GLN A 51 -3.68 -3.79 0.65
C GLN A 51 -5.06 -4.31 1.03
N ILE A 52 -5.17 -5.48 1.65
CA ILE A 52 -6.44 -5.98 2.18
C ILE A 52 -6.96 -5.05 3.28
N ILE A 53 -6.11 -4.66 4.24
CA ILE A 53 -6.49 -3.75 5.33
C ILE A 53 -6.98 -2.41 4.78
N PHE A 54 -6.25 -1.80 3.83
CA PHE A 54 -6.61 -0.52 3.24
C PHE A 54 -7.89 -0.62 2.42
N GLY A 55 -8.04 -1.68 1.61
CA GLY A 55 -9.26 -1.95 0.87
C GLY A 55 -10.46 -2.06 1.81
N VAL A 56 -10.42 -3.01 2.74
CA VAL A 56 -11.53 -3.28 3.67
C VAL A 56 -11.88 -2.04 4.52
N SER A 57 -10.89 -1.34 5.06
CA SER A 57 -11.13 -0.15 5.90
C SER A 57 -11.83 0.97 5.13
N LEU A 58 -11.46 1.21 3.86
CA LEU A 58 -12.09 2.22 3.01
C LEU A 58 -13.56 1.89 2.71
N TRP A 59 -13.92 0.60 2.69
CA TRP A 59 -15.30 0.16 2.55
C TRP A 59 -16.08 0.21 3.86
N MET A 60 -15.48 -0.23 4.98
CA MET A 60 -16.11 -0.22 6.31
C MET A 60 -16.33 1.19 6.84
N PHE A 61 -15.43 2.13 6.50
CA PHE A 61 -15.50 3.54 6.88
C PHE A 61 -15.74 4.41 5.64
N PRO A 62 -16.96 4.39 5.08
CA PRO A 62 -17.25 5.14 3.86
C PRO A 62 -17.12 6.65 4.06
N GLY A 63 -16.82 7.34 2.96
CA GLY A 63 -16.76 8.81 2.91
C GLY A 63 -18.13 9.47 3.13
N ARG A 64 -18.13 10.80 3.28
CA ARG A 64 -19.36 11.59 3.53
C ARG A 64 -20.21 11.80 2.29
N ILE A 65 -19.59 11.79 1.13
CA ILE A 65 -20.24 12.02 -0.15
C ILE A 65 -20.60 10.64 -0.70
N LYS A 66 -21.87 10.44 -1.06
CA LYS A 66 -22.36 9.18 -1.66
C LYS A 66 -21.74 8.91 -3.03
N GLU A 67 -21.31 9.96 -3.71
CA GLU A 67 -20.72 9.90 -5.04
C GLU A 67 -19.26 9.41 -5.00
N GLU A 68 -19.01 8.29 -5.67
CA GLU A 68 -17.72 7.61 -5.73
C GLU A 68 -16.84 8.15 -6.89
N SER A 69 -16.74 9.48 -7.04
CA SER A 69 -15.88 10.09 -8.05
C SER A 69 -14.40 9.98 -7.69
N PHE A 70 -13.52 10.04 -8.70
CA PHE A 70 -12.07 10.05 -8.48
C PHE A 70 -11.64 11.20 -7.55
N GLN A 71 -12.22 12.39 -7.72
CA GLN A 71 -11.90 13.55 -6.89
C GLN A 71 -12.24 13.29 -5.40
N ASN A 72 -13.38 12.65 -5.14
CA ASN A 72 -13.83 12.31 -3.79
C ASN A 72 -12.99 11.20 -3.14
N GLN A 73 -12.20 10.47 -3.93
CA GLN A 73 -11.35 9.36 -3.49
C GLN A 73 -9.87 9.57 -3.86
N LYS A 74 -9.46 10.83 -4.11
CA LYS A 74 -8.13 11.17 -4.62
C LYS A 74 -7.02 10.59 -3.74
N TRP A 75 -7.15 10.67 -2.42
CA TRP A 75 -6.16 10.16 -1.48
C TRP A 75 -6.11 8.63 -1.46
N SER A 76 -7.25 7.94 -1.61
CA SER A 76 -7.29 6.48 -1.78
C SER A 76 -6.56 6.04 -3.05
N TRP A 77 -6.78 6.74 -4.17
CA TRP A 77 -6.10 6.44 -5.42
C TRP A 77 -4.61 6.75 -5.38
N LEU A 78 -4.22 7.88 -4.78
CA LEU A 78 -2.81 8.23 -4.61
C LEU A 78 -2.08 7.22 -3.72
N THR A 79 -2.73 6.77 -2.64
CA THR A 79 -2.23 5.66 -1.80
C THR A 79 -1.99 4.43 -2.65
N TYR A 80 -2.98 4.01 -3.45
CA TYR A 80 -2.88 2.81 -4.26
C TYR A 80 -1.71 2.90 -5.26
N ILE A 81 -1.60 4.00 -5.99
CA ILE A 81 -0.57 4.20 -7.01
C ILE A 81 0.82 4.21 -6.36
N LEU A 82 1.02 5.00 -5.30
CA LEU A 82 2.32 5.11 -4.64
C LEU A 82 2.75 3.77 -4.02
N LEU A 83 1.83 3.07 -3.36
CA LEU A 83 2.10 1.78 -2.73
C LEU A 83 2.54 0.74 -3.77
N ASN A 84 1.79 0.62 -4.87
CA ASN A 84 2.06 -0.37 -5.91
C ASN A 84 3.30 -0.01 -6.73
N SER A 85 3.53 1.26 -7.04
CA SER A 85 4.77 1.70 -7.68
C SER A 85 6.00 1.38 -6.81
N GLY A 86 5.91 1.62 -5.50
CA GLY A 86 6.96 1.24 -4.56
C GLY A 86 7.20 -0.27 -4.53
N LEU A 87 6.15 -1.09 -4.48
CA LEU A 87 6.26 -2.55 -4.51
C LEU A 87 6.89 -3.07 -5.81
N ILE A 88 6.52 -2.53 -6.97
CA ILE A 88 7.10 -2.91 -8.27
C ILE A 88 8.59 -2.58 -8.30
N LEU A 89 8.99 -1.39 -7.84
CA LEU A 89 10.40 -1.02 -7.76
C LEU A 89 11.20 -1.99 -6.86
N ARG A 90 10.61 -2.42 -5.73
CA ARG A 90 11.22 -3.42 -4.83
C ARG A 90 11.35 -4.78 -5.50
N LEU A 91 10.30 -5.24 -6.18
CA LEU A 91 10.29 -6.53 -6.87
C LEU A 91 11.46 -6.67 -7.85
N ILE A 92 11.85 -5.57 -8.49
CA ILE A 92 12.97 -5.53 -9.44
C ILE A 92 14.31 -5.29 -8.73
N SER A 93 14.38 -4.34 -7.79
CA SER A 93 15.65 -3.91 -7.19
C SER A 93 16.16 -4.83 -6.08
N GLU A 94 15.28 -5.45 -5.30
CA GLU A 94 15.65 -6.20 -4.10
C GLU A 94 16.48 -7.46 -4.40
N PRO A 95 16.16 -8.27 -5.42
CA PRO A 95 17.03 -9.37 -5.85
C PRO A 95 18.37 -8.92 -6.43
N MET A 96 18.43 -7.69 -6.97
CA MET A 96 19.62 -7.18 -7.67
C MET A 96 20.68 -6.63 -6.73
N ILE A 97 20.33 -6.29 -5.48
CA ILE A 97 21.27 -5.68 -4.51
C ILE A 97 22.45 -6.59 -4.18
N LEU A 98 22.24 -7.91 -4.17
CA LEU A 98 23.31 -8.88 -3.92
C LEU A 98 23.91 -9.46 -5.21
N GLN A 99 23.24 -9.29 -6.36
CA GLN A 99 23.77 -9.74 -7.66
C GLN A 99 24.64 -8.70 -8.35
N SER A 100 24.46 -7.41 -8.02
CA SER A 100 25.10 -6.31 -8.72
C SER A 100 25.55 -5.23 -7.72
N GLU A 101 26.81 -4.80 -7.85
CA GLU A 101 27.35 -3.69 -7.07
C GLU A 101 26.86 -2.31 -7.57
N ALA A 102 26.06 -2.27 -8.63
CA ALA A 102 25.60 -1.02 -9.22
C ALA A 102 24.78 -0.19 -8.22
N TYR A 103 25.25 1.04 -7.98
CA TYR A 103 24.59 1.99 -7.07
C TYR A 103 23.13 2.28 -7.45
N PHE A 104 22.80 2.13 -8.73
CA PHE A 104 21.45 2.27 -9.28
C PHE A 104 20.39 1.46 -8.49
N TRP A 105 20.68 0.20 -8.13
CA TRP A 105 19.71 -0.65 -7.42
C TRP A 105 19.40 -0.14 -6.01
N LYS A 106 20.41 0.42 -5.32
CA LYS A 106 20.25 1.04 -4.00
C LYS A 106 19.38 2.30 -4.07
N VAL A 107 19.54 3.10 -5.14
CA VAL A 107 18.71 4.29 -5.39
C VAL A 107 17.27 3.88 -5.65
N LEU A 108 17.03 2.88 -6.52
CA LEU A 108 15.68 2.37 -6.79
C LEU A 108 14.99 1.83 -5.53
N LEU A 109 15.72 1.09 -4.68
CA LEU A 109 15.16 0.59 -3.43
C LEU A 109 14.84 1.72 -2.45
N THR A 110 15.67 2.77 -2.41
CA THR A 110 15.40 3.96 -1.61
C THR A 110 14.13 4.69 -2.09
N ILE A 111 14.00 4.88 -3.41
CA ILE A 111 12.79 5.48 -4.00
C ILE A 111 11.55 4.63 -3.67
N SER A 112 11.65 3.30 -3.76
CA SER A 112 10.59 2.38 -3.35
C SER A 112 10.14 2.64 -1.91
N ALA A 113 11.09 2.71 -0.97
CA ALA A 113 10.79 2.98 0.44
C ALA A 113 10.07 4.31 0.64
N VAL A 114 10.54 5.37 -0.03
CA VAL A 114 9.93 6.71 0.04
C VAL A 114 8.51 6.69 -0.51
N LEU A 115 8.28 6.05 -1.66
CA LEU A 115 6.93 5.93 -2.24
C LEU A 115 5.97 5.20 -1.29
N GLN A 116 6.39 4.09 -0.69
CA GLN A 116 5.57 3.34 0.26
C GLN A 116 5.26 4.17 1.52
N PHE A 117 6.24 4.92 2.03
CA PHE A 117 6.03 5.82 3.17
C PHE A 117 5.02 6.92 2.85
N VAL A 118 5.15 7.59 1.69
CA VAL A 118 4.21 8.62 1.25
C VAL A 118 2.82 8.03 0.98
N ALA A 119 2.73 6.79 0.48
CA ALA A 119 1.46 6.08 0.33
C ALA A 119 0.73 5.93 1.68
N VAL A 120 1.45 5.53 2.73
CA VAL A 120 0.87 5.40 4.08
C VAL A 120 0.40 6.76 4.60
N ILE A 121 1.17 7.83 4.39
CA ILE A 121 0.73 9.19 4.76
C ILE A 121 -0.57 9.55 4.04
N CYS A 122 -0.66 9.30 2.73
CA CYS A 122 -1.88 9.56 1.95
C CYS A 122 -3.08 8.77 2.50
N TYR A 123 -2.86 7.51 2.89
CA TYR A 123 -3.90 6.67 3.49
C TYR A 123 -4.35 7.21 4.84
N VAL A 124 -3.42 7.63 5.70
CA VAL A 124 -3.73 8.23 7.00
C VAL A 124 -4.58 9.48 6.81
N ILE A 125 -4.21 10.37 5.88
CA ILE A 125 -5.00 11.56 5.55
C ILE A 125 -6.43 11.19 5.13
N GLU A 126 -6.59 10.12 4.34
CA GLU A 126 -7.88 9.65 3.84
C GLU A 126 -8.78 9.05 4.94
N ILE A 127 -8.22 8.20 5.80
CA ILE A 127 -8.98 7.39 6.76
C ILE A 127 -9.21 8.10 8.10
N TRP A 128 -8.26 8.94 8.55
CA TRP A 128 -8.33 9.63 9.83
C TRP A 128 -9.65 10.38 10.09
N PRO A 129 -10.18 11.19 9.15
CA PRO A 129 -11.46 11.86 9.37
C PRO A 129 -12.67 10.91 9.40
N ARG A 130 -12.53 9.68 8.87
CA ARG A 130 -13.60 8.68 8.75
C ARG A 130 -13.76 7.84 10.01
N VAL A 131 -12.69 7.65 10.79
CA VAL A 131 -12.71 6.89 12.05
C VAL A 131 -13.08 7.72 13.29
N LEU A 132 -13.17 9.06 13.19
CA LEU A 132 -13.54 9.92 14.31
C LEU A 132 -14.97 9.66 14.82
N SER A 133 -15.16 9.69 16.15
CA SER A 133 -16.49 9.53 16.77
C SER A 133 -17.44 10.71 16.49
N ILE A 134 -18.76 10.46 16.55
CA ILE A 134 -19.79 11.50 16.35
C ILE A 134 -19.61 12.69 17.32
N LYS A 135 -19.22 12.44 18.59
CA LYS A 135 -18.98 13.48 19.60
C LYS A 135 -17.79 14.38 19.21
N GLN A 136 -16.66 13.79 18.84
CA GLN A 136 -15.47 14.52 18.38
C GLN A 136 -15.77 15.34 17.11
N ARG A 137 -16.59 14.79 16.20
CA ARG A 137 -17.04 15.49 14.99
C ARG A 137 -17.88 16.72 15.31
N ARG A 138 -18.83 16.63 16.25
CA ARG A 138 -19.67 17.76 16.69
C ARG A 138 -18.84 18.86 17.34
N LYS A 139 -17.86 18.51 18.17
CA LYS A 139 -16.93 19.46 18.79
C LYS A 139 -16.12 20.23 17.73
N LYS A 140 -15.58 19.53 16.72
CA LYS A 140 -14.83 20.16 15.61
C LYS A 140 -15.69 21.12 14.78
N LYS A 141 -16.95 20.75 14.46
CA LYS A 141 -17.89 21.65 13.76
C LYS A 141 -18.23 22.91 14.56
N ARG A 142 -18.38 22.80 15.89
CA ARG A 142 -18.64 23.96 16.76
C ARG A 142 -17.46 24.91 16.82
N ALA A 143 -16.23 24.38 16.94
CA ALA A 143 -15.01 25.19 16.95
C ALA A 143 -14.84 26.00 15.64
N ASN A 144 -15.05 25.36 14.48
CA ASN A 144 -14.95 26.04 13.17
C ASN A 144 -16.05 27.09 12.91
N LYS A 145 -17.12 27.15 13.72
CA LYS A 145 -18.17 28.19 13.60
C LYS A 145 -17.87 29.45 14.42
N LEU A 146 -16.88 29.38 15.32
CA LEU A 146 -16.53 30.45 16.27
C LEU A 146 -15.24 31.18 15.86
N THR A 147 -14.65 30.81 14.73
CA THR A 147 -13.46 31.39 14.08
C THR A 147 -13.86 31.89 12.71
#